data_AF-M0E5I6-F1
#
_entry.id   AF-M0E5I6-F1
#
_cell.length_a   1.000
_cell.length_b   1.000
_cell.length_c   1.000
_cell.angle_alpha   90.00
_cell.angle_beta   90.00
_cell.angle_gamma   90.00
#
_symmetry.space_group_name_H-M   'P 1'
#
loop_
_entity.id
_entity.type
_entity.pdbx_description
1 polymer ?
#
loop_
_entity_poly.entity_id
_entity_poly.type
_entity_poly.pdbx_seq_one_letter_code
_entity_poly.pdbx_strand_id
1 'polypeptide(L)'
;MGLYDTYLAVRHRFHGGDTPEHVAIVITERDLLADGAFGTLSAALGWAFEYGADRVTVSVSVLDAAVVPTLVRELRQVDAPRRLVVRGPEDAALDDGTADFEGDAGRRARERTENQRSADAPIRITVGLGGKAEFAAAVRELATDVDAGDLDPESIDAADVSDRLVFPEEPDLVIKTGAERLSDFAIWQSVYAELYFTDVNWRDFRKRDYLRAVLDFQDRQRRFGR
;
A
#
# COMPACT_ATOMS: atom_id res chain seq x y z
N MET A 1 9.40 22.84 -15.55
CA MET A 1 9.28 22.77 -14.07
C MET A 1 8.98 24.16 -13.56
N GLY A 2 7.99 24.34 -12.66
CA GLY A 2 7.63 25.67 -12.16
C GLY A 2 8.62 26.20 -11.10
N LEU A 3 8.69 27.52 -10.91
CA LEU A 3 9.51 28.15 -9.87
C LEU A 3 9.18 27.62 -8.47
N TYR A 4 7.90 27.40 -8.18
CA TYR A 4 7.45 26.87 -6.91
C TYR A 4 7.86 25.42 -6.67
N ASP A 5 7.82 24.57 -7.70
CA ASP A 5 8.27 23.18 -7.60
C ASP A 5 9.79 23.14 -7.30
N THR A 6 10.56 24.03 -7.94
CA THR A 6 12.00 24.19 -7.70
C THR A 6 12.29 24.61 -6.26
N TYR A 7 11.53 25.58 -5.75
CA TYR A 7 11.63 26.04 -4.36
C TYR A 7 11.40 24.89 -3.36
N LEU A 8 10.35 24.08 -3.55
CA LEU A 8 10.05 22.96 -2.65
C LEU A 8 11.14 21.88 -2.71
N ALA A 9 11.64 21.55 -3.90
CA ALA A 9 12.73 20.59 -4.05
C ALA A 9 14.02 21.06 -3.35
N VAL A 10 14.35 22.35 -3.46
CA VAL A 10 15.47 22.96 -2.73
C VAL A 10 15.23 22.89 -1.22
N ARG A 11 14.03 23.24 -0.74
CA ARG A 11 13.69 23.18 0.68
C ARG A 11 13.84 21.76 1.24
N HIS A 12 13.35 20.76 0.52
CA HIS A 12 13.50 19.34 0.90
C HIS A 12 14.97 18.93 0.97
N ARG A 13 15.79 19.28 -0.04
CA ARG A 13 17.21 18.95 -0.08
C ARG A 13 18.01 19.53 1.10
N PHE A 14 17.65 20.73 1.55
CA PHE A 14 18.29 21.38 2.69
C PHE A 14 17.54 21.18 4.01
N HIS A 15 16.53 20.32 4.02
CA HIS A 15 15.81 19.98 5.24
C HIS A 15 16.67 19.10 6.13
N GLY A 16 16.69 19.38 7.43
CA GLY A 16 17.50 18.62 8.40
C GLY A 16 16.76 17.48 9.09
N GLY A 17 15.64 17.01 8.51
CA GLY A 17 14.83 15.93 9.07
C GLY A 17 14.76 14.76 8.09
N ASP A 18 14.62 13.54 8.62
CA ASP A 18 14.64 12.32 7.82
C ASP A 18 13.44 12.22 6.87
N THR A 19 13.67 11.65 5.70
CA THR A 19 12.63 11.40 4.70
C THR A 19 11.87 10.12 5.01
N PRO A 20 10.60 9.99 4.60
CA PRO A 20 9.90 8.72 4.76
C PRO A 20 10.55 7.66 3.85
N GLU A 21 11.04 6.58 4.44
CA GLU A 21 11.63 5.44 3.72
C GLU A 21 10.54 4.60 3.04
N HIS A 22 9.35 4.52 3.66
CA HIS A 22 8.19 3.85 3.12
C HIS A 22 6.99 4.79 3.01
N VAL A 23 6.55 5.05 1.78
CA VAL A 23 5.36 5.88 1.49
C VAL A 23 4.19 5.02 1.03
N ALA A 24 3.04 5.17 1.68
CA ALA A 24 1.78 4.61 1.21
C ALA A 24 0.94 5.68 0.50
N ILE A 25 0.41 5.36 -0.68
CA ILE A 25 -0.52 6.22 -1.44
C ILE A 25 -1.88 5.54 -1.50
N VAL A 26 -2.90 6.23 -1.01
CA VAL A 26 -4.28 5.71 -0.93
C VAL A 26 -5.16 6.43 -1.92
N ILE A 27 -5.69 5.67 -2.88
CA ILE A 27 -6.55 6.15 -3.96
C ILE A 27 -7.76 5.24 -4.13
N THR A 28 -8.80 5.73 -4.77
CA THR A 28 -10.01 4.94 -5.06
C THR A 28 -10.05 4.49 -6.51
N GLU A 29 -10.91 3.51 -6.83
CA GLU A 29 -11.21 3.13 -8.22
C GLU A 29 -11.59 4.35 -9.07
N ARG A 30 -12.34 5.31 -8.50
CA ARG A 30 -12.81 6.51 -9.20
C ARG A 30 -11.67 7.46 -9.54
N ASP A 31 -10.67 7.52 -8.67
CA ASP A 31 -9.47 8.33 -8.88
C ASP A 31 -8.67 7.79 -10.08
N LEU A 32 -8.54 6.46 -10.19
CA LEU A 32 -7.77 5.81 -11.26
C LEU A 32 -8.50 5.72 -12.60
N LEU A 33 -9.83 5.64 -12.59
CA LEU A 33 -10.62 5.57 -13.83
C LEU A 33 -10.76 6.94 -14.52
N ALA A 34 -10.25 8.03 -13.92
CA ALA A 34 -10.20 9.33 -14.56
C ALA A 34 -9.11 9.39 -15.65
N ASP A 35 -9.36 10.15 -16.71
CA ASP A 35 -8.40 10.33 -17.81
C ASP A 35 -7.04 10.82 -17.29
N GLY A 36 -5.97 10.10 -17.66
CA GLY A 36 -4.59 10.44 -17.30
C GLY A 36 -4.16 10.03 -15.88
N ALA A 37 -5.05 9.48 -15.05
CA ALA A 37 -4.76 9.15 -13.66
C ALA A 37 -3.66 8.09 -13.47
N PHE A 38 -3.55 7.12 -14.38
CA PHE A 38 -2.42 6.17 -14.39
C PHE A 38 -1.08 6.86 -14.68
N GLY A 39 -1.08 7.90 -15.52
CA GLY A 39 0.11 8.73 -15.74
C GLY A 39 0.51 9.51 -14.49
N THR A 40 -0.48 9.99 -13.73
CA THR A 40 -0.22 10.59 -12.41
C THR A 40 0.36 9.57 -11.43
N LEU A 41 -0.12 8.33 -11.45
CA LEU A 41 0.47 7.25 -10.64
C LEU A 41 1.93 6.98 -11.00
N SER A 42 2.26 6.80 -12.28
CA SER A 42 3.64 6.66 -12.75
C SER A 42 4.53 7.81 -12.28
N ALA A 43 4.04 9.05 -12.38
CA ALA A 43 4.78 10.22 -11.95
C ALA A 43 4.98 10.26 -10.41
N ALA A 44 3.94 9.94 -9.64
CA ALA A 44 3.99 9.88 -8.18
C ALA A 44 4.96 8.81 -7.67
N LEU A 45 4.97 7.62 -8.29
CA LEU A 45 5.97 6.58 -8.03
C LEU A 45 7.38 7.13 -8.30
N GLY A 46 7.58 7.82 -9.42
CA GLY A 46 8.85 8.50 -9.74
C GLY A 46 9.30 9.48 -8.66
N TRP A 47 8.41 10.37 -8.21
CA TRP A 47 8.74 11.36 -7.18
C TRP A 47 9.05 10.71 -5.83
N ALA A 48 8.39 9.61 -5.48
CA ALA A 48 8.64 8.93 -4.22
C ALA A 48 10.10 8.51 -4.08
N PHE A 49 10.62 7.79 -5.08
CA PHE A 49 12.03 7.40 -5.09
C PHE A 49 12.98 8.57 -5.34
N GLU A 50 12.56 9.60 -6.08
CA GLU A 50 13.38 10.82 -6.26
C GLU A 50 13.65 11.54 -4.93
N TYR A 51 12.74 11.42 -3.95
CA TYR A 51 12.74 12.21 -2.70
C TYR A 51 12.80 11.36 -1.43
N GLY A 52 13.50 10.23 -1.50
CA GLY A 52 13.99 9.51 -0.33
C GLY A 52 13.20 8.28 0.09
N ALA A 53 12.13 7.91 -0.61
CA ALA A 53 11.47 6.63 -0.36
C ALA A 53 12.28 5.47 -0.97
N ASP A 54 12.45 4.40 -0.20
CA ASP A 54 12.99 3.11 -0.65
C ASP A 54 11.87 2.13 -0.99
N ARG A 55 10.66 2.39 -0.49
CA ARG A 55 9.47 1.57 -0.76
C ARG A 55 8.23 2.42 -0.97
N VAL A 56 7.36 1.97 -1.86
CA VAL A 56 6.04 2.55 -2.10
C VAL A 56 4.97 1.47 -2.09
N THR A 57 3.95 1.67 -1.27
CA THR A 57 2.72 0.87 -1.29
C THR A 57 1.59 1.72 -1.84
N VAL A 58 0.90 1.24 -2.86
CA VAL A 58 -0.28 1.90 -3.42
C VAL A 58 -1.48 1.04 -3.10
N SER A 59 -2.51 1.63 -2.53
CA SER A 59 -3.77 0.93 -2.35
C SER A 59 -4.88 1.58 -3.12
N VAL A 60 -5.54 0.73 -3.88
CA VAL A 60 -6.72 1.05 -4.65
C VAL A 60 -7.92 0.46 -3.94
N SER A 61 -8.68 1.33 -3.29
CA SER A 61 -9.97 0.95 -2.70
C SER A 61 -11.02 0.85 -3.80
N VAL A 62 -11.61 -0.33 -3.92
CA VAL A 62 -12.61 -0.66 -4.93
C VAL A 62 -13.94 -0.95 -4.25
N LEU A 63 -15.02 -0.41 -4.79
CA LEU A 63 -16.39 -0.69 -4.33
C LEU A 63 -17.07 -1.75 -5.20
N ASP A 64 -16.76 -1.78 -6.49
CA ASP A 64 -17.29 -2.75 -7.44
C ASP A 64 -16.23 -3.79 -7.81
N ALA A 65 -16.39 -5.01 -7.30
CA ALA A 65 -15.48 -6.12 -7.58
C ALA A 65 -15.34 -6.43 -9.08
N ALA A 66 -16.32 -6.09 -9.92
CA ALA A 66 -16.26 -6.32 -11.36
C ALA A 66 -15.15 -5.50 -12.05
N VAL A 67 -14.71 -4.40 -11.43
CA VAL A 67 -13.68 -3.50 -11.97
C VAL A 67 -12.26 -4.02 -11.68
N VAL A 68 -12.11 -4.85 -10.64
CA VAL A 68 -10.81 -5.35 -10.15
C VAL A 68 -9.94 -5.97 -11.26
N PRO A 69 -10.42 -6.91 -12.10
CA PRO A 69 -9.55 -7.55 -13.09
C PRO A 69 -9.00 -6.56 -14.12
N THR A 70 -9.80 -5.55 -14.46
CA THR A 70 -9.38 -4.48 -15.36
C THR A 70 -8.32 -3.61 -14.70
N LEU A 71 -8.54 -3.15 -13.46
CA LEU A 71 -7.56 -2.35 -12.72
C LEU A 71 -6.24 -3.09 -12.54
N VAL A 72 -6.28 -4.35 -12.13
CA VAL A 72 -5.08 -5.17 -11.95
C VAL A 72 -4.29 -5.28 -13.25
N ARG A 73 -4.96 -5.47 -14.39
CA ARG A 73 -4.29 -5.54 -15.70
C ARG A 73 -3.61 -4.22 -16.07
N GLU A 74 -4.30 -3.09 -15.91
CA GLU A 74 -3.74 -1.77 -16.22
C GLU A 74 -2.58 -1.42 -15.27
N LEU A 75 -2.73 -1.67 -13.97
CA LEU A 75 -1.71 -1.41 -12.95
C LEU A 75 -0.43 -2.21 -13.18
N ARG A 76 -0.53 -3.43 -13.71
CA ARG A 76 0.65 -4.25 -14.08
C ARG A 76 1.43 -3.65 -15.26
N GLN A 77 0.84 -2.74 -16.03
CA GLN A 77 1.44 -2.11 -17.20
C GLN A 77 1.88 -0.65 -16.92
N VAL A 78 1.63 -0.14 -15.72
CA VAL A 78 2.05 1.20 -15.30
C VAL A 78 3.57 1.31 -15.38
N ASP A 79 4.04 2.39 -16.01
CA ASP A 79 5.46 2.72 -16.03
C ASP A 79 5.94 3.06 -14.62
N ALA A 80 6.99 2.38 -14.16
CA ALA A 80 7.46 2.45 -12.79
C ALA A 80 8.99 2.48 -12.74
N PRO A 81 9.58 3.32 -11.86
CA PRO A 81 11.04 3.47 -11.77
C PRO A 81 11.75 2.26 -11.15
N ARG A 82 11.00 1.36 -10.50
CA ARG A 82 11.48 0.15 -9.82
C ARG A 82 10.54 -1.00 -10.13
N ARG A 83 10.94 -2.23 -9.76
CA ARG A 83 10.09 -3.42 -9.89
C ARG A 83 8.79 -3.23 -9.11
N LEU A 84 7.67 -3.52 -9.75
CA LEU A 84 6.34 -3.43 -9.16
C LEU A 84 5.65 -4.78 -9.12
N VAL A 85 4.85 -5.01 -8.08
CA VAL A 85 3.95 -6.16 -7.94
C VAL A 85 2.53 -5.64 -7.69
N VAL A 86 1.54 -6.25 -8.35
CA VAL A 86 0.11 -5.94 -8.17
C VAL A 86 -0.61 -7.17 -7.66
N ARG A 87 -1.34 -7.01 -6.55
CA ARG A 87 -2.18 -8.03 -5.92
C ARG A 87 -3.65 -7.60 -5.91
N GLY A 88 -4.53 -8.50 -6.34
CA GLY A 88 -5.96 -8.35 -6.25
C GLY A 88 -6.53 -8.95 -4.95
N PRO A 89 -7.86 -8.88 -4.74
CA PRO A 89 -8.52 -9.50 -3.60
C PRO A 89 -8.49 -11.02 -3.69
N GLU A 90 -8.43 -11.61 -4.89
CA GLU A 90 -8.22 -13.05 -5.07
C GLU A 90 -6.85 -13.54 -4.59
N ASP A 91 -5.83 -12.68 -4.54
CA ASP A 91 -4.53 -13.00 -3.95
C ASP A 91 -4.58 -12.99 -2.41
N ALA A 92 -5.54 -12.27 -1.83
CA ALA A 92 -5.82 -12.22 -0.39
C ALA A 92 -6.86 -13.28 0.04
N ALA A 93 -7.59 -13.83 -0.92
CA ALA A 93 -8.66 -14.81 -0.75
C ALA A 93 -8.35 -16.06 -1.56
N LEU A 94 -7.15 -16.60 -1.39
CA LEU A 94 -6.85 -17.97 -1.83
C LEU A 94 -7.37 -18.98 -0.80
N ASP A 95 -8.66 -18.91 -0.48
CA ASP A 95 -9.43 -20.06 0.04
C ASP A 95 -10.94 -19.79 -0.05
N ASP A 96 -11.51 -19.80 -1.26
CA ASP A 96 -12.95 -20.07 -1.42
C ASP A 96 -13.15 -21.58 -1.61
N GLY A 97 -12.83 -22.37 -0.58
CA GLY A 97 -13.51 -23.59 -0.11
C GLY A 97 -13.98 -24.66 -1.11
N THR A 98 -13.54 -24.63 -2.36
CA THR A 98 -13.99 -25.52 -3.45
C THR A 98 -12.81 -25.96 -4.30
N ALA A 99 -11.78 -26.52 -3.66
CA ALA A 99 -10.80 -27.33 -4.36
C ALA A 99 -10.34 -28.49 -3.47
N ASP A 100 -10.77 -29.66 -3.89
CA ASP A 100 -10.37 -31.03 -3.53
C ASP A 100 -9.17 -31.21 -2.58
N PHE A 101 -9.43 -32.05 -1.56
CA PHE A 101 -8.54 -32.54 -0.52
C PHE A 101 -7.32 -33.32 -1.06
N GLU A 102 -6.33 -32.65 -1.66
CA GLU A 102 -4.98 -33.21 -1.81
C GLU A 102 -3.89 -32.14 -1.60
N GLY A 103 -3.23 -32.19 -0.43
CA GLY A 103 -1.87 -31.64 -0.25
C GLY A 103 -1.74 -30.15 0.10
N ASP A 104 -2.66 -29.61 0.88
CA ASP A 104 -2.78 -28.20 1.27
C ASP A 104 -1.48 -27.58 1.85
N ALA A 105 -0.76 -28.31 2.71
CA ALA A 105 0.49 -27.83 3.30
C ALA A 105 1.62 -27.56 2.28
N GLY A 106 1.71 -28.37 1.22
CA GLY A 106 2.74 -28.24 0.18
C GLY A 106 2.47 -27.09 -0.80
N ARG A 107 1.20 -26.75 -0.99
CA ARG A 107 0.76 -25.60 -1.78
C ARG A 107 0.97 -24.29 -1.01
N ARG A 108 0.54 -24.23 0.25
CA ARG A 108 0.78 -23.10 1.16
C ARG A 108 2.27 -22.76 1.33
N ALA A 109 3.14 -23.76 1.38
CA ALA A 109 4.60 -23.54 1.46
C ALA A 109 5.19 -22.95 0.17
N ARG A 110 4.69 -23.35 -1.01
CA ARG A 110 5.11 -22.81 -2.32
C ARG A 110 4.58 -21.39 -2.53
N GLU A 111 3.35 -21.12 -2.14
CA GLU A 111 2.71 -19.80 -2.21
C GLU A 111 3.36 -18.82 -1.22
N ARG A 112 3.69 -19.25 0.01
CA ARG A 112 4.54 -18.46 0.93
C ARG A 112 5.91 -18.14 0.33
N THR A 113 6.51 -19.08 -0.39
CA THR A 113 7.81 -18.88 -1.06
C THR A 113 7.70 -17.92 -2.26
N GLU A 114 6.61 -17.93 -3.02
CA GLU A 114 6.34 -16.96 -4.10
C GLU A 114 5.97 -15.57 -3.55
N ASN A 115 5.22 -15.50 -2.45
CA ASN A 115 4.97 -14.26 -1.70
C ASN A 115 6.28 -13.67 -1.17
N GLN A 116 7.20 -14.48 -0.66
CA GLN A 116 8.54 -14.05 -0.24
C GLN A 116 9.40 -13.54 -1.41
N ARG A 117 9.30 -14.12 -2.62
CA ARG A 117 9.98 -13.58 -3.81
C ARG A 117 9.33 -12.28 -4.34
N SER A 118 8.03 -12.10 -4.09
CA SER A 118 7.32 -10.82 -4.28
C SER A 118 7.69 -9.78 -3.21
N ALA A 119 8.12 -10.21 -2.03
CA ALA A 119 8.43 -9.34 -0.90
C ALA A 119 9.65 -8.42 -1.15
N ASP A 120 10.47 -8.69 -2.16
CA ASP A 120 11.59 -7.79 -2.50
C ASP A 120 11.20 -6.65 -3.46
N ALA A 121 9.95 -6.60 -3.95
CA ALA A 121 9.52 -5.53 -4.84
C ALA A 121 9.41 -4.19 -4.08
N PRO A 122 10.14 -3.12 -4.49
CA PRO A 122 10.05 -1.81 -3.86
C PRO A 122 8.71 -1.11 -4.10
N ILE A 123 7.97 -1.51 -5.13
CA ILE A 123 6.64 -0.97 -5.43
C ILE A 123 5.62 -2.08 -5.31
N ARG A 124 4.59 -1.84 -4.52
CA ARG A 124 3.55 -2.80 -4.22
C ARG A 124 2.19 -2.16 -4.36
N ILE A 125 1.31 -2.80 -5.11
CA ILE A 125 -0.01 -2.27 -5.37
C ILE A 125 -1.05 -3.29 -4.94
N THR A 126 -1.93 -2.92 -4.01
CA THR A 126 -3.12 -3.70 -3.69
C THR A 126 -4.35 -3.09 -4.35
N VAL A 127 -5.19 -3.98 -4.88
CA VAL A 127 -6.52 -3.63 -5.39
C VAL A 127 -7.50 -4.47 -4.60
N GLY A 128 -8.39 -3.83 -3.84
CA GLY A 128 -9.25 -4.62 -2.96
C GLY A 128 -10.36 -3.86 -2.27
N LEU A 129 -11.17 -4.64 -1.55
CA LEU A 129 -12.40 -4.19 -0.89
C LEU A 129 -12.14 -3.49 0.46
N GLY A 130 -10.88 -3.23 0.81
CA GLY A 130 -10.47 -2.42 1.96
C GLY A 130 -9.82 -3.19 3.11
N GLY A 131 -9.30 -2.43 4.08
CA GLY A 131 -8.53 -2.95 5.21
C GLY A 131 -9.32 -3.85 6.16
N LYS A 132 -10.62 -3.61 6.34
CA LYS A 132 -11.48 -4.50 7.15
C LYS A 132 -11.65 -5.87 6.50
N ALA A 133 -11.77 -5.91 5.17
CA ALA A 133 -11.90 -7.16 4.44
C ALA A 133 -10.60 -7.98 4.51
N GLU A 134 -9.45 -7.31 4.37
CA GLU A 134 -8.12 -7.91 4.56
C GLU A 134 -7.97 -8.48 5.98
N PHE A 135 -8.28 -7.68 7.01
CA PHE A 135 -8.18 -8.15 8.39
C PHE A 135 -9.12 -9.33 8.68
N ALA A 136 -10.34 -9.31 8.15
CA ALA A 136 -11.26 -10.43 8.28
C ALA A 136 -10.75 -11.71 7.58
N ALA A 137 -10.04 -11.58 6.45
CA ALA A 137 -9.41 -12.72 5.78
C ALA A 137 -8.28 -13.29 6.64
N ALA A 138 -7.38 -12.45 7.16
CA ALA A 138 -6.30 -12.86 8.05
C ALA A 138 -6.82 -13.60 9.30
N VAL A 139 -7.92 -13.13 9.90
CA VAL A 139 -8.56 -13.79 11.05
C VAL A 139 -9.16 -15.16 10.67
N ARG A 140 -9.73 -15.31 9.47
CA ARG A 140 -10.22 -16.62 9.00
C ARG A 140 -9.09 -17.61 8.79
N GLU A 141 -7.98 -17.17 8.20
CA GLU A 141 -6.79 -18.01 8.02
C GLU A 141 -6.21 -18.46 9.38
N LEU A 142 -6.12 -17.55 10.36
CA LEU A 142 -5.75 -17.91 11.74
C LEU A 142 -6.68 -18.96 12.33
N ALA A 143 -7.99 -18.78 12.17
CA ALA A 143 -8.98 -19.72 12.69
C ALA A 143 -8.87 -21.10 12.01
N THR A 144 -8.59 -21.15 10.70
CA THR A 144 -8.34 -22.39 9.97
C THR A 144 -7.09 -23.11 10.49
N ASP A 145 -5.99 -22.39 10.71
CA ASP A 145 -4.75 -22.99 11.24
C ASP A 145 -4.94 -23.51 12.68
N VAL A 146 -5.76 -22.83 13.49
CA VAL A 146 -6.15 -23.30 14.82
C VAL A 146 -7.01 -24.57 14.74
N ASP A 147 -8.02 -24.60 13.88
CA ASP A 147 -8.89 -25.77 13.70
C ASP A 147 -8.12 -27.00 13.19
N ALA A 148 -7.12 -26.77 12.34
CA ALA A 148 -6.20 -27.80 11.87
C ALA A 148 -5.21 -28.30 12.95
N GLY A 149 -5.08 -27.58 14.07
CA GLY A 149 -4.11 -27.87 15.13
C GLY A 149 -2.67 -27.44 14.80
N ASP A 150 -2.48 -26.62 13.76
CA ASP A 150 -1.19 -26.07 13.35
C ASP A 150 -0.79 -24.84 14.19
N LEU A 151 -1.74 -24.20 14.87
CA LEU A 151 -1.53 -23.01 15.71
C LEU A 151 -2.31 -23.13 17.04
N ASP A 152 -1.68 -22.72 18.14
CA ASP A 152 -2.35 -22.61 19.45
C ASP A 152 -3.07 -21.25 19.54
N PRO A 153 -4.39 -21.21 19.81
CA PRO A 153 -5.12 -19.95 19.91
C PRO A 153 -4.58 -19.04 21.02
N GLU A 154 -3.98 -19.58 22.09
CA GLU A 154 -3.39 -18.77 23.15
C GLU A 154 -2.03 -18.16 22.78
N SER A 155 -1.37 -18.69 21.73
CA SER A 155 -0.09 -18.16 21.25
C SER A 155 -0.21 -17.09 20.18
N ILE A 156 -1.42 -16.82 19.66
CA ILE A 156 -1.64 -15.85 18.58
C ILE A 156 -1.20 -14.45 19.03
N ASP A 157 -0.32 -13.83 18.26
CA ASP A 157 0.16 -12.47 18.51
C ASP A 157 0.00 -11.53 17.28
N ALA A 158 0.58 -10.34 17.38
CA ALA A 158 0.54 -9.32 16.32
C ALA A 158 1.33 -9.72 15.06
N ALA A 159 2.40 -10.52 15.20
CA ALA A 159 3.16 -11.02 14.07
C ALA A 159 2.34 -12.02 13.26
N ASP A 160 1.58 -12.90 13.93
CA ASP A 160 0.69 -13.86 13.28
C ASP A 160 -0.36 -13.18 12.39
N VAL A 161 -0.92 -12.05 12.85
CA VAL A 161 -1.83 -11.24 12.05
C VAL A 161 -1.09 -10.62 10.86
N SER A 162 0.06 -10.00 11.13
CA SER A 162 0.85 -9.28 10.11
C SER A 162 1.24 -10.21 8.96
N ASP A 163 1.68 -11.44 9.27
CA ASP A 163 2.11 -12.45 8.30
C ASP A 163 1.00 -12.91 7.34
N ARG A 164 -0.27 -12.63 7.67
CA ARG A 164 -1.46 -12.96 6.87
C ARG A 164 -2.04 -11.75 6.13
N LEU A 165 -1.43 -10.58 6.26
CA LEU A 165 -1.79 -9.41 5.45
C LEU A 165 -1.17 -9.51 4.06
N VAL A 166 -1.78 -8.86 3.07
CA VAL A 166 -1.29 -8.89 1.69
C VAL A 166 0.10 -8.27 1.61
N PHE A 167 0.30 -7.14 2.28
CA PHE A 167 1.60 -6.54 2.52
C PHE A 167 1.70 -6.13 3.99
N PRO A 168 2.60 -6.76 4.78
CA PRO A 168 2.68 -6.52 6.22
C PRO A 168 3.36 -5.20 6.60
N GLU A 169 4.05 -4.53 5.68
CA GLU A 169 4.96 -3.46 6.04
C GLU A 169 4.26 -2.16 6.38
N GLU A 170 4.73 -1.57 7.48
CA GLU A 170 4.24 -0.32 8.00
C GLU A 170 4.86 0.85 7.21
N PRO A 171 4.05 1.77 6.67
CA PRO A 171 4.57 2.99 6.04
C PRO A 171 4.90 4.05 7.08
N ASP A 172 5.91 4.87 6.79
CA ASP A 172 6.21 6.07 7.59
C ASP A 172 5.18 7.17 7.32
N LEU A 173 4.76 7.29 6.05
CA LEU A 173 3.86 8.34 5.58
C LEU A 173 2.75 7.73 4.71
N VAL A 174 1.51 8.00 5.08
CA VAL A 174 0.32 7.70 4.27
C VAL A 174 -0.20 8.99 3.63
N ILE A 175 -0.20 9.05 2.31
CA ILE A 175 -0.78 10.14 1.52
C ILE A 175 -2.15 9.70 1.01
N LYS A 176 -3.18 10.45 1.36
CA LYS A 176 -4.53 10.24 0.85
C LYS A 176 -5.05 11.48 0.13
N THR A 177 -5.50 11.29 -1.11
CA THR A 177 -6.13 12.33 -1.92
C THR A 177 -7.65 12.29 -1.82
N GLY A 178 -8.31 13.44 -2.00
CA GLY A 178 -9.74 13.52 -2.30
C GLY A 178 -10.71 13.29 -1.13
N ALA A 179 -10.25 13.14 0.12
CA ALA A 179 -11.14 13.09 1.29
C ALA A 179 -10.45 13.43 2.62
N GLU A 180 -11.21 14.03 3.55
CA GLU A 180 -10.76 14.41 4.91
C GLU A 180 -10.85 13.28 5.96
N ARG A 181 -11.10 12.03 5.53
CA ARG A 181 -11.25 10.87 6.43
C ARG A 181 -10.44 9.69 5.93
N LEU A 182 -9.95 8.84 6.83
CA LEU A 182 -9.38 7.55 6.45
C LEU A 182 -10.36 6.77 5.57
N SER A 183 -9.87 6.27 4.42
CA SER A 183 -10.57 5.20 3.71
C SER A 183 -10.37 3.91 4.50
N ASP A 184 -11.25 2.94 4.28
CA ASP A 184 -11.06 1.57 4.75
C ASP A 184 -9.83 0.95 4.05
N PHE A 185 -8.63 1.26 4.53
CA PHE A 185 -7.37 0.79 3.96
C PHE A 185 -6.27 0.73 5.03
N ALA A 186 -5.42 -0.31 4.94
CA ALA A 186 -4.21 -0.53 5.74
C ALA A 186 -4.39 -0.22 7.24
N ILE A 187 -5.52 -0.66 7.79
CA ILE A 187 -5.92 -0.30 9.17
C ILE A 187 -4.89 -0.83 10.17
N TRP A 188 -4.30 -2.00 9.89
CA TRP A 188 -3.26 -2.59 10.72
C TRP A 188 -1.89 -1.92 10.47
N GLN A 189 -1.49 -1.81 9.21
CA GLN A 189 -0.16 -1.34 8.83
C GLN A 189 0.05 0.15 9.14
N SER A 190 -1.02 0.96 9.15
CA SER A 190 -0.92 2.42 9.32
C SER A 190 -1.02 2.92 10.77
N VAL A 191 -1.05 2.03 11.77
CA VAL A 191 -1.25 2.42 13.19
C VAL A 191 -0.25 3.45 13.68
N TYR A 192 1.01 3.37 13.23
CA TYR A 192 2.09 4.28 13.63
C TYR A 192 2.52 5.24 12.50
N ALA A 193 1.83 5.22 11.36
CA ALA A 193 2.18 6.06 10.23
C ALA A 193 1.73 7.51 10.42
N GLU A 194 2.52 8.46 9.92
CA GLU A 194 2.06 9.84 9.76
C GLU A 194 1.05 9.93 8.62
N LEU A 195 -0.08 10.60 8.87
CA LEU A 195 -1.17 10.71 7.90
C LEU A 195 -1.21 12.11 7.28
N TYR A 196 -1.13 12.16 5.95
CA TYR A 196 -1.26 13.39 5.17
C TYR A 196 -2.47 13.31 4.24
N PHE A 197 -3.46 14.17 4.50
CA PHE A 197 -4.67 14.29 3.69
C PHE A 197 -4.59 15.55 2.83
N THR A 198 -4.95 15.42 1.55
CA THR A 198 -5.06 16.56 0.63
C THR A 198 -6.40 16.58 -0.08
N ASP A 199 -6.92 17.78 -0.28
CA ASP A 199 -8.10 18.12 -1.07
C ASP A 199 -7.85 18.11 -2.58
N VAL A 200 -6.59 17.94 -3.01
CA VAL A 200 -6.24 17.83 -4.43
C VAL A 200 -6.84 16.55 -5.02
N ASN A 201 -7.56 16.70 -6.13
CA ASN A 201 -8.03 15.56 -6.91
C ASN A 201 -6.85 14.77 -7.47
N TRP A 202 -6.92 13.44 -7.43
CA TRP A 202 -5.82 12.58 -7.88
C TRP A 202 -5.35 12.88 -9.31
N ARG A 203 -6.25 13.13 -10.26
CA ARG A 203 -5.88 13.45 -11.65
C ARG A 203 -5.03 14.74 -11.75
N ASP A 204 -5.20 15.64 -10.79
CA ASP A 204 -4.56 16.94 -10.72
C ASP A 204 -3.35 16.94 -9.77
N PHE A 205 -3.04 15.81 -9.13
CA PHE A 205 -1.95 15.66 -8.17
C PHE A 205 -0.59 15.83 -8.87
N ARG A 206 0.24 16.73 -8.33
CA ARG A 206 1.52 17.11 -8.95
C ARG A 206 2.67 16.93 -7.98
N LYS A 207 3.89 17.02 -8.54
CA LYS A 207 5.16 17.00 -7.81
C LYS A 207 5.19 17.89 -6.57
N ARG A 208 4.58 19.08 -6.65
CA ARG A 208 4.50 20.02 -5.52
C ARG A 208 3.65 19.49 -4.37
N ASP A 209 2.60 18.73 -4.66
CA ASP A 209 1.67 18.21 -3.67
C ASP A 209 2.31 17.03 -2.95
N TYR A 210 3.04 16.19 -3.67
CA TYR A 210 3.93 15.18 -3.09
C TYR A 210 4.99 15.81 -2.17
N LEU A 211 5.72 16.83 -2.66
CA LEU A 211 6.75 17.51 -1.87
C LEU A 211 6.19 18.18 -0.62
N ARG A 212 4.96 18.69 -0.66
CA ARG A 212 4.28 19.22 0.53
C ARG A 212 4.04 18.14 1.58
N ALA A 213 3.60 16.96 1.16
CA ALA A 213 3.39 15.82 2.07
C ALA A 213 4.70 15.39 2.75
N VAL A 214 5.78 15.25 1.98
CA VAL A 214 7.10 14.89 2.51
C VAL A 214 7.64 15.96 3.46
N LEU A 215 7.52 17.25 3.10
CA LEU A 215 7.97 18.33 3.97
C LEU A 215 7.16 18.40 5.28
N ASP A 216 5.85 18.12 5.24
CA ASP A 216 5.02 18.04 6.46
C ASP A 216 5.49 16.90 7.37
N PHE A 217 5.77 15.72 6.80
CA PHE A 217 6.37 14.59 7.52
C PHE A 217 7.70 14.99 8.19
N GLN A 218 8.62 15.58 7.42
CA GLN A 218 9.93 16.01 7.93
C GLN A 218 9.82 17.06 9.04
N ASP A 219 8.87 18.00 8.90
CA ASP A 219 8.60 19.04 9.90
C ASP A 219 8.03 18.44 11.21
N ARG A 220 7.25 17.35 11.13
CA ARG A 220 6.69 16.64 12.30
C ARG A 220 7.70 15.77 13.02
N GLN A 221 8.48 14.98 12.30
CA GLN A 221 9.51 14.11 12.90
C GLN A 221 10.49 14.91 13.78
N ARG A 222 10.85 16.12 13.33
CA ARG A 222 11.70 17.03 14.11
C ARG A 222 11.09 17.49 15.44
N ARG A 223 9.76 17.50 15.58
CA ARG A 223 9.08 17.88 16.83
C ARG A 223 9.12 16.76 17.86
N PHE A 224 9.13 15.51 17.42
CA PHE A 224 9.22 14.34 18.28
C PHE A 224 10.66 13.97 18.63
N GLY A 225 11.61 14.16 17.72
CA GLY A 225 13.05 13.96 17.94
C GLY A 225 13.77 15.12 18.65
N ARG A 226 13.09 15.86 19.52
CA ARG A 226 13.65 16.99 20.26
C ARG A 226 13.96 16.65 21.71
#